data_AF-A0A7V9LLU1-F1
#
_entry.id   AF-A0A7V9LLU1-F1
#
_cell.length_a   1.000
_cell.length_b   1.000
_cell.length_c   1.000
_cell.angle_alpha   90.00
_cell.angle_beta   90.00
_cell.angle_gamma   90.00
#
_symmetry.space_group_name_H-M   'P 1'
#
loop_
_entity.id
_entity.type
_entity.pdbx_description
1 polymer ?
#
loop_
_entity_poly.entity_id
_entity_poly.type
_entity_poly.pdbx_seq_one_letter_code
_entity_poly.pdbx_strand_id
1 'polypeptide(L)'
;MRKSFALKETRSMASMWRGCLIAACSVVLSVAAPFAAAQEFKIGVVNPDRLLRESTPARAALQKLEGEFSKRQKEMEDMGTRLKATAERFEKDAPVMTENDRARRQRELAELDREFQRKRRELSEDLNQRRNEEMQGLVERSNRIIRQIAEQEKYDLIVQEAVYFNPRIDITERVLRALNTAR
;
A
#
# COMPACT_ATOMS: atom_id res chain seq x y z
N MET A 1 -89.13 -7.64 69.43
CA MET A 1 -88.07 -6.68 69.80
C MET A 1 -86.82 -7.49 70.13
N ARG A 2 -85.62 -7.35 69.57
CA ARG A 2 -84.92 -6.34 68.76
C ARG A 2 -83.81 -7.07 67.97
N LYS A 3 -83.61 -6.67 66.70
CA LYS A 3 -82.35 -6.44 65.95
C LYS A 3 -81.23 -7.51 66.04
N SER A 4 -80.73 -8.14 64.96
CA SER A 4 -80.10 -7.62 63.73
C SER A 4 -78.64 -8.07 63.66
N PHE A 5 -78.21 -8.38 62.43
CA PHE A 5 -76.88 -8.12 61.86
C PHE A 5 -75.92 -9.31 61.63
N ALA A 6 -75.82 -9.62 60.34
CA ALA A 6 -74.85 -10.45 59.65
C ALA A 6 -73.43 -9.84 59.65
N LEU A 7 -72.52 -10.57 58.99
CA LEU A 7 -71.22 -10.18 58.41
C LEU A 7 -69.97 -10.61 59.21
N LYS A 8 -69.35 -11.71 58.75
CA LYS A 8 -67.88 -11.86 58.86
C LYS A 8 -67.27 -12.85 57.85
N GLU A 9 -67.66 -12.76 56.57
CA GLU A 9 -66.99 -13.48 55.47
C GLU A 9 -66.46 -12.50 54.40
N THR A 10 -65.46 -11.66 54.69
CA THR A 10 -64.86 -10.81 53.63
C THR A 10 -63.40 -10.40 53.87
N ARG A 11 -62.62 -11.07 54.74
CA ARG A 11 -61.24 -10.62 55.02
C ARG A 11 -60.11 -11.39 54.33
N SER A 12 -60.38 -12.47 53.60
CA SER A 12 -59.29 -13.32 53.06
C SER A 12 -58.78 -12.92 51.67
N MET A 13 -59.61 -12.36 50.78
CA MET A 13 -59.21 -12.17 49.37
C MET A 13 -58.27 -10.99 49.09
N ALA A 14 -58.21 -9.97 49.95
CA ALA A 14 -57.41 -8.76 49.69
C ALA A 14 -55.89 -8.95 49.91
N SER A 15 -55.48 -10.01 50.61
CA SER A 15 -54.07 -10.29 50.88
C SER A 15 -53.41 -11.16 49.79
N MET A 16 -54.20 -11.97 49.06
CA MET A 16 -53.74 -12.82 47.96
C MET A 16 -53.40 -12.04 46.68
N TRP A 17 -54.02 -10.88 46.44
CA TRP A 17 -53.71 -10.08 45.25
C TRP A 17 -52.44 -9.23 45.37
N ARG A 18 -51.99 -8.93 46.60
CA ARG A 18 -50.75 -8.17 46.83
C ARG A 18 -49.49 -9.02 46.67
N GLY A 19 -49.58 -10.33 46.91
CA GLY A 19 -48.46 -11.27 46.71
C GLY A 19 -48.13 -11.55 45.24
N CYS A 20 -49.15 -11.65 44.37
CA CYS A 20 -48.94 -11.91 42.94
C CYS A 20 -48.32 -10.74 42.17
N LEU A 21 -48.56 -9.49 42.59
CA LEU A 21 -47.99 -8.31 41.93
C LEU A 21 -46.49 -8.11 42.22
N ILE A 22 -46.01 -8.54 43.39
CA ILE A 22 -44.59 -8.41 43.76
C ILE A 22 -43.75 -9.57 43.17
N ALA A 23 -44.34 -10.75 43.00
CA ALA A 23 -43.69 -11.90 42.35
C ALA A 23 -43.65 -11.79 40.81
N ALA A 24 -44.58 -11.06 40.18
CA ALA A 24 -44.58 -10.84 38.73
C ALA A 24 -43.55 -9.77 38.27
N CYS A 25 -43.19 -8.82 39.13
CA CYS A 25 -42.19 -7.79 38.80
C CYS A 25 -40.73 -8.25 38.98
N SER A 26 -40.47 -9.33 39.70
CA SER A 26 -39.11 -9.84 39.95
C SER A 26 -38.61 -10.80 38.87
N VAL A 27 -39.50 -11.36 38.04
CA VAL A 27 -39.12 -12.27 36.92
C VAL A 27 -38.84 -11.52 35.61
N VAL A 28 -39.30 -10.28 35.47
CA VAL A 28 -39.11 -9.49 34.23
C VAL A 28 -37.72 -8.81 34.17
N LEU A 29 -36.98 -8.72 35.27
CA LEU A 29 -35.68 -8.02 35.30
C LEU A 29 -34.46 -8.86 34.87
N SER A 30 -34.61 -10.14 34.52
CA SER A 30 -33.46 -11.04 34.30
C SER A 30 -33.13 -11.38 32.84
N VAL A 31 -33.82 -10.82 31.84
CA VAL A 31 -33.63 -11.23 30.41
C VAL A 31 -33.18 -10.08 29.48
N ALA A 32 -32.91 -8.89 30.02
CA ALA A 32 -32.36 -7.78 29.24
C ALA A 32 -30.93 -7.46 29.67
N ALA A 33 -30.03 -8.45 29.65
CA ALA A 33 -28.64 -8.11 29.39
C ALA A 33 -28.62 -7.67 27.92
N PRO A 34 -28.36 -6.40 27.59
CA PRO A 34 -27.98 -6.10 26.23
C PRO A 34 -26.72 -6.94 26.00
N PHE A 35 -26.81 -7.93 25.12
CA PHE A 35 -25.63 -8.42 24.44
C PHE A 35 -25.06 -7.16 23.79
N ALA A 36 -24.07 -6.55 24.45
CA ALA A 36 -23.19 -5.62 23.82
C ALA A 36 -22.51 -6.45 22.73
N ALA A 37 -23.12 -6.49 21.55
CA ALA A 37 -22.45 -6.84 20.33
C ALA A 37 -21.38 -5.76 20.18
N ALA A 38 -20.24 -5.97 20.81
CA ALA A 38 -19.04 -5.21 20.50
C ALA A 38 -18.92 -5.32 18.99
N GLN A 39 -19.11 -4.20 18.29
CA GLN A 39 -18.78 -4.15 16.86
C GLN A 39 -17.32 -4.60 16.79
N GLU A 40 -17.12 -5.79 16.22
CA GLU A 40 -15.81 -6.38 16.11
C GLU A 40 -14.97 -5.46 15.23
N PHE A 41 -14.07 -4.72 15.85
CA PHE A 41 -13.25 -3.72 15.19
C PHE A 41 -12.34 -4.43 14.19
N LYS A 42 -12.55 -4.18 12.90
CA LYS A 42 -11.94 -4.94 11.82
C LYS A 42 -10.71 -4.23 11.28
N ILE A 43 -9.54 -4.78 11.61
CA ILE A 43 -8.24 -4.27 11.17
C ILE A 43 -7.68 -5.14 10.05
N GLY A 44 -7.17 -4.51 9.01
CA GLY A 44 -6.40 -5.15 7.94
C GLY A 44 -4.96 -4.66 7.92
N VAL A 45 -4.05 -5.48 7.40
CA VAL A 45 -2.66 -5.09 7.13
C VAL A 45 -2.35 -5.30 5.65
N VAL A 46 -1.60 -4.38 5.07
CA VAL A 46 -1.07 -4.51 3.70
C VAL A 46 0.44 -4.29 3.69
N ASN A 47 1.11 -4.95 2.76
CA ASN A 47 2.52 -4.72 2.45
C ASN A 47 2.68 -3.96 1.12
N PRO A 48 2.95 -2.64 1.13
CA PRO A 48 3.08 -1.83 -0.07
C PRO A 48 4.21 -2.30 -0.99
N ASP A 49 5.38 -2.63 -0.45
CA ASP A 49 6.53 -3.10 -1.23
C ASP A 49 6.19 -4.35 -2.04
N ARG A 50 5.42 -5.26 -1.44
CA ARG A 50 4.99 -6.48 -2.10
C ARG A 50 4.00 -6.20 -3.22
N LEU A 51 3.04 -5.29 -3.01
CA LEU A 51 2.12 -4.83 -4.07
C LEU A 51 2.88 -4.19 -5.23
N LEU A 52 3.89 -3.36 -4.93
CA LEU A 52 4.72 -2.70 -5.94
C LEU A 52 5.61 -3.67 -6.71
N ARG A 53 6.13 -4.74 -6.08
CA ARG A 53 7.00 -5.71 -6.78
C ARG A 53 6.23 -6.78 -7.55
N GLU A 54 5.12 -7.26 -7.00
CA GLU A 54 4.46 -8.46 -7.51
C GLU A 54 3.23 -8.16 -8.38
N SER A 55 2.74 -6.92 -8.40
CA SER A 55 1.59 -6.58 -9.23
C SER A 55 1.94 -6.53 -10.72
N THR A 56 1.01 -6.98 -11.56
CA THR A 56 1.12 -6.95 -13.02
C THR A 56 1.28 -5.52 -13.55
N PRO A 57 0.54 -4.50 -13.07
CA PRO A 57 0.75 -3.12 -13.50
C PRO A 57 2.16 -2.61 -13.21
N ALA A 58 2.77 -2.99 -12.09
CA ALA A 58 4.16 -2.62 -11.80
C ALA A 58 5.16 -3.22 -12.78
N ARG A 59 5.03 -4.53 -13.05
CA ARG A 59 5.89 -5.22 -14.01
C ARG A 59 5.72 -4.65 -15.43
N ALA A 60 4.50 -4.32 -15.82
CA ALA A 60 4.23 -3.66 -17.10
C ALA A 60 4.86 -2.26 -17.18
N ALA A 61 4.78 -1.47 -16.09
CA ALA A 61 5.44 -0.17 -16.02
C ALA A 61 6.97 -0.29 -16.17
N LEU A 62 7.59 -1.27 -15.50
CA LEU A 62 9.02 -1.53 -15.63
C LEU A 62 9.42 -1.92 -17.07
N GLN A 63 8.67 -2.82 -17.71
CA GLN A 63 8.92 -3.20 -19.11
C GLN A 63 8.75 -2.02 -20.07
N LYS A 64 7.76 -1.15 -19.82
CA LYS A 64 7.55 0.07 -20.60
C LYS A 64 8.73 1.03 -20.46
N LEU A 65 9.22 1.24 -19.23
CA LEU A 65 10.41 2.06 -18.97
C LEU A 65 11.65 1.47 -19.65
N GLU A 66 11.86 0.16 -19.56
CA GLU A 66 12.96 -0.52 -20.25
C GLU A 66 12.88 -0.29 -21.77
N GLY A 67 11.69 -0.44 -22.36
CA GLY A 67 11.48 -0.15 -23.78
C GLY A 67 11.78 1.29 -24.17
N GLU A 68 11.28 2.26 -23.41
CA GLU A 68 11.46 3.70 -23.65
C GLU A 68 12.93 4.14 -23.57
N PHE A 69 13.69 3.56 -22.64
CA PHE A 69 15.07 3.95 -22.36
C PHE A 69 16.14 3.06 -23.01
N SER A 70 15.77 1.88 -23.52
CA SER A 70 16.69 0.89 -24.12
C SER A 70 17.66 1.49 -25.14
N LYS A 71 17.16 2.32 -26.06
CA LYS A 71 17.98 2.95 -27.10
C LYS A 71 19.01 3.92 -26.51
N ARG A 72 18.61 4.75 -25.54
CA ARG A 72 19.50 5.72 -24.88
C ARG A 72 20.53 5.01 -23.99
N GLN A 73 20.14 3.93 -23.33
CA GLN A 73 21.04 3.08 -22.57
C GLN A 73 22.13 2.48 -23.47
N LYS A 74 21.73 1.95 -24.64
CA LYS A 74 22.67 1.43 -25.63
C LYS A 74 23.60 2.52 -26.18
N GLU A 75 23.08 3.71 -26.48
CA GLU A 75 23.91 4.86 -26.88
C GLU A 75 24.96 5.20 -25.81
N MET A 76 24.57 5.17 -24.53
CA MET A 76 25.51 5.39 -23.43
C MET A 76 26.57 4.29 -23.32
N GLU A 77 26.22 3.03 -23.51
CA GLU A 77 27.17 1.91 -23.54
C GLU A 77 28.17 2.04 -24.71
N ASP A 78 27.68 2.39 -25.90
CA ASP A 78 28.50 2.61 -27.10
C ASP A 78 29.47 3.79 -26.90
N MET A 79 28.99 4.90 -26.33
CA MET A 79 29.83 6.04 -25.98
C MET A 79 30.90 5.70 -24.95
N GLY A 80 30.56 4.95 -23.90
CA GLY A 80 31.51 4.51 -22.88
C GLY A 80 32.60 3.61 -23.46
N THR A 81 32.20 2.68 -24.34
CA THR A 81 33.12 1.79 -25.05
C THR A 81 34.06 2.58 -25.97
N ARG A 82 33.52 3.56 -26.73
CA ARG A 82 34.31 4.42 -27.61
C ARG A 82 35.27 5.30 -26.83
N LEU A 83 34.85 5.88 -25.70
CA LEU A 83 35.70 6.70 -24.84
C LEU A 83 36.88 5.88 -24.32
N LYS A 84 36.61 4.68 -23.79
CA LYS A 84 37.65 3.76 -23.31
C LYS A 84 38.62 3.37 -24.43
N ALA A 85 38.12 2.97 -25.59
CA ALA A 85 38.97 2.59 -26.72
C ALA A 85 39.83 3.76 -27.23
N THR A 86 39.30 4.98 -27.20
CA THR A 86 40.05 6.18 -27.62
C THR A 86 41.13 6.53 -26.61
N ALA A 87 40.84 6.38 -25.30
CA ALA A 87 41.81 6.60 -24.23
C ALA A 87 42.96 5.58 -24.32
N GLU A 88 42.66 4.29 -24.46
CA GLU A 88 43.66 3.23 -24.61
C GLU A 88 44.56 3.43 -25.84
N ARG A 89 44.00 3.92 -26.96
CA ARG A 89 44.78 4.26 -28.16
C ARG A 89 45.69 5.46 -27.91
N PHE A 90 45.16 6.51 -27.27
CA PHE A 90 45.95 7.68 -26.92
C PHE A 90 47.13 7.31 -26.02
N GLU A 91 46.93 6.48 -25.00
CA GLU A 91 48.00 6.02 -24.11
C GLU A 91 49.09 5.24 -24.85
N LYS A 92 48.72 4.38 -25.81
CA LYS A 92 49.66 3.61 -26.63
C LYS A 92 50.45 4.48 -27.61
N ASP A 93 49.77 5.43 -28.25
CA ASP A 93 50.35 6.25 -29.31
C ASP A 93 51.07 7.50 -28.75
N ALA A 94 50.79 7.89 -27.50
CA ALA A 94 51.32 9.10 -26.86
C ALA A 94 52.86 9.24 -26.95
N PRO A 95 53.68 8.18 -26.81
CA PRO A 95 55.14 8.31 -26.91
C PRO A 95 55.67 8.70 -28.29
N VAL A 96 54.92 8.40 -29.36
CA VAL A 96 55.32 8.67 -30.75
C VAL A 96 54.61 9.88 -31.35
N MET A 97 53.69 10.50 -30.62
CA MET A 97 52.96 11.71 -31.04
C MET A 97 53.79 12.98 -30.88
N THR A 98 53.55 13.95 -31.78
CA THR A 98 54.00 15.34 -31.58
C THR A 98 53.25 15.99 -30.41
N GLU A 99 53.83 17.02 -29.81
CA GLU A 99 53.17 17.76 -28.71
C GLU A 99 51.83 18.36 -29.15
N ASN A 100 51.75 18.89 -30.38
CA ASN A 100 50.52 19.43 -30.95
C ASN A 100 49.44 18.35 -31.14
N ASP A 101 49.81 17.17 -31.62
CA ASP A 101 48.87 16.05 -31.79
C ASP A 101 48.38 15.52 -30.44
N ARG A 102 49.30 15.40 -29.47
CA ARG A 102 48.97 14.99 -28.10
C ARG A 102 47.97 15.95 -27.47
N ALA A 103 48.23 17.26 -27.53
CA ALA A 103 47.34 18.29 -27.01
C ALA A 103 45.98 18.33 -27.72
N ARG A 104 45.91 18.03 -29.01
CA ARG A 104 44.65 17.90 -29.74
C ARG A 104 43.85 16.69 -29.25
N ARG A 105 44.46 15.50 -29.22
CA ARG A 105 43.78 14.26 -28.79
C ARG A 105 43.34 14.29 -27.34
N GLN A 106 44.12 14.91 -26.46
CA GLN A 106 43.75 15.10 -25.06
C GLN A 106 42.52 16.01 -24.91
N ARG A 107 42.40 17.06 -25.74
CA ARG A 107 41.20 17.91 -25.78
C ARG A 107 39.98 17.15 -26.29
N GLU A 108 40.13 16.36 -27.36
CA GLU A 108 39.04 15.50 -27.89
C GLU A 108 38.56 14.49 -26.84
N LEU A 109 39.48 13.85 -26.11
CA LEU A 109 39.14 12.93 -25.01
C LEU A 109 38.40 13.65 -23.88
N ALA A 110 38.86 14.85 -23.49
CA ALA A 110 38.20 15.64 -22.46
C ALA A 110 36.79 16.10 -22.89
N GLU A 111 36.59 16.39 -24.17
CA GLU A 111 35.28 16.74 -24.72
C GLU A 111 34.33 15.53 -24.72
N LEU A 112 34.81 14.37 -25.20
CA LEU A 112 34.04 13.12 -25.19
C LEU A 112 33.65 12.69 -23.77
N ASP A 113 34.56 12.80 -22.80
CA ASP A 113 34.25 12.49 -21.41
C ASP A 113 33.19 13.46 -20.86
N ARG A 114 33.34 14.78 -21.06
CA ARG A 114 32.33 15.76 -20.62
C ARG A 114 30.96 15.48 -21.23
N GLU A 115 30.90 15.16 -22.51
CA GLU A 115 29.65 14.78 -23.17
C GLU A 115 29.05 13.50 -22.58
N PHE A 116 29.86 12.46 -22.41
CA PHE A 116 29.44 11.20 -21.78
C PHE A 116 28.89 11.45 -20.36
N GLN A 117 29.59 12.22 -19.53
CA GLN A 117 29.14 12.56 -18.18
C GLN A 117 27.81 13.34 -18.20
N ARG A 118 27.64 14.26 -19.15
CA ARG A 118 26.41 15.05 -19.30
C ARG A 118 25.23 14.17 -19.68
N LYS A 119 25.34 13.41 -20.78
CA LYS A 119 24.29 12.51 -21.26
C LYS A 119 23.95 11.43 -20.23
N ARG A 120 24.94 10.94 -19.47
CA ARG A 120 24.71 9.98 -18.38
C ARG A 120 23.84 10.57 -17.27
N ARG A 121 24.08 11.83 -16.88
CA ARG A 121 23.26 12.51 -15.88
C ARG A 121 21.83 12.73 -16.39
N GLU A 122 21.69 13.26 -17.60
CA GLU A 122 20.39 13.46 -18.25
C GLU A 122 19.59 12.14 -18.32
N LEU A 123 20.22 11.05 -18.75
CA LEU A 123 19.59 9.73 -18.79
C LEU A 123 19.14 9.25 -17.41
N SER A 124 19.98 9.42 -16.39
CA SER A 124 19.64 9.00 -15.02
C SER A 124 18.52 9.85 -14.43
N GLU A 125 18.50 11.15 -14.71
CA GLU A 125 17.47 12.08 -14.25
C GLU A 125 16.12 11.73 -14.90
N ASP A 126 16.10 11.60 -16.23
CA ASP A 126 14.90 11.22 -16.99
C ASP A 126 14.36 9.86 -16.54
N LEU A 127 15.23 8.86 -16.36
CA LEU A 127 14.84 7.52 -15.91
C LEU A 127 14.25 7.58 -14.50
N ASN A 128 14.88 8.31 -13.58
CA ASN A 128 14.38 8.46 -12.21
C ASN A 128 13.04 9.20 -12.19
N GLN A 129 12.89 10.26 -12.98
CA GLN A 129 11.63 10.99 -13.11
C GLN A 129 10.52 10.07 -13.60
N ARG A 130 10.73 9.38 -14.74
CA ARG A 130 9.74 8.49 -15.33
C ARG A 130 9.39 7.32 -14.43
N ARG A 131 10.38 6.75 -13.75
CA ARG A 131 10.13 5.71 -12.74
C ARG A 131 9.25 6.23 -11.62
N ASN A 132 9.53 7.41 -11.08
CA ASN A 132 8.75 7.98 -9.99
C ASN A 132 7.31 8.28 -10.42
N GLU A 133 7.09 8.80 -11.62
CA GLU A 133 5.76 9.04 -12.19
C GLU A 133 4.94 7.74 -12.30
N GLU A 134 5.53 6.68 -12.86
CA GLU A 134 4.85 5.38 -12.99
C GLU A 134 4.57 4.75 -11.62
N MET A 135 5.51 4.86 -10.66
CA MET A 135 5.31 4.35 -9.30
C MET A 135 4.24 5.12 -8.53
N GLN A 136 4.19 6.45 -8.69
CA GLN A 136 3.15 7.27 -8.07
C GLN A 136 1.77 6.88 -8.59
N GLY A 137 1.61 6.69 -9.89
CA GLY A 137 0.37 6.20 -10.49
C GLY A 137 -0.06 4.83 -9.95
N LEU A 138 0.90 3.95 -9.66
CA LEU A 138 0.63 2.64 -9.05
C LEU A 138 0.19 2.74 -7.59
N VAL A 139 0.83 3.61 -6.80
CA VAL A 139 0.43 3.89 -5.41
C VAL A 139 -1.00 4.43 -5.37
N GLU A 140 -1.34 5.36 -6.24
CA GLU A 140 -2.71 5.91 -6.33
C GLU A 140 -3.75 4.84 -6.67
N ARG A 141 -3.46 3.96 -7.64
CA ARG A 141 -4.33 2.82 -7.98
C ARG A 141 -4.49 1.86 -6.80
N SER A 142 -3.39 1.53 -6.13
CA SER A 142 -3.38 0.65 -4.97
C SER A 142 -4.24 1.22 -3.85
N ASN A 143 -4.08 2.51 -3.54
CA ASN A 143 -4.88 3.20 -2.53
C ASN A 143 -6.38 3.19 -2.85
N ARG A 144 -6.77 3.38 -4.12
CA ARG A 144 -8.18 3.28 -4.53
C ARG A 144 -8.75 1.88 -4.28
N ILE A 145 -8.00 0.85 -4.65
CA ILE A 145 -8.43 -0.55 -4.46
C ILE A 145 -8.50 -0.92 -2.98
N ILE A 146 -7.52 -0.49 -2.19
CA ILE A 146 -7.51 -0.69 -0.74
C ILE A 146 -8.78 -0.07 -0.12
N ARG A 147 -9.15 1.16 -0.51
CA ARG A 147 -10.39 1.79 -0.04
C ARG A 147 -11.64 1.03 -0.45
N GLN A 148 -11.73 0.59 -1.70
CA GLN A 148 -12.86 -0.21 -2.17
C GLN A 148 -13.02 -1.52 -1.37
N ILE A 149 -11.92 -2.23 -1.11
CA ILE A 149 -11.92 -3.44 -0.27
C ILE A 149 -12.29 -3.08 1.17
N ALA A 150 -11.77 -1.98 1.71
CA ALA A 150 -12.08 -1.49 3.05
C ALA A 150 -13.60 -1.30 3.23
N GLU A 151 -14.23 -0.60 2.29
CA GLU A 151 -15.66 -0.29 2.31
C GLU A 151 -16.52 -1.56 2.11
N GLN A 152 -16.18 -2.39 1.12
CA GLN A 152 -16.94 -3.61 0.81
C GLN A 152 -16.91 -4.62 1.95
N GLU A 153 -15.75 -4.76 2.60
CA GLU A 153 -15.56 -5.72 3.68
C GLU A 153 -15.73 -5.11 5.09
N LYS A 154 -16.07 -3.81 5.17
CA LYS A 154 -16.26 -3.07 6.42
C LYS A 154 -15.04 -3.11 7.35
N TYR A 155 -13.85 -2.83 6.82
CA TYR A 155 -12.67 -2.57 7.65
C TYR A 155 -12.77 -1.18 8.28
N ASP A 156 -12.43 -1.09 9.56
CA ASP A 156 -12.33 0.18 10.28
C ASP A 156 -10.95 0.82 10.12
N LEU A 157 -9.91 -0.01 9.92
CA LEU A 157 -8.54 0.44 9.77
C LEU A 157 -7.75 -0.51 8.87
N ILE A 158 -6.95 0.05 7.96
CA ILE A 158 -5.93 -0.69 7.22
C ILE A 158 -4.58 -0.07 7.51
N VAL A 159 -3.68 -0.88 8.06
CA VAL A 159 -2.34 -0.46 8.48
C VAL A 159 -1.31 -0.86 7.43
N GLN A 160 -0.38 0.05 7.17
CA GLN A 160 0.81 -0.18 6.37
C GLN A 160 2.01 -0.33 7.32
N GLU A 161 3.05 -1.04 6.89
CA GLU A 161 4.35 -1.10 7.60
C GLU A 161 4.28 -1.65 9.04
N ALA A 162 3.37 -2.60 9.30
CA ALA A 162 3.31 -3.26 10.60
C ALA A 162 4.55 -4.16 10.82
N VAL A 163 5.31 -3.91 11.89
CA VAL A 163 6.47 -4.73 12.28
C VAL A 163 6.08 -6.18 12.58
N TYR A 164 4.90 -6.37 13.17
CA TYR A 164 4.31 -7.68 13.44
C TYR A 164 2.79 -7.60 13.32
N PHE A 165 2.18 -8.63 12.74
CA PHE A 165 0.75 -8.82 12.68
C PHE A 165 0.41 -10.30 12.55
N ASN A 166 -0.80 -10.69 12.94
CA ASN A 166 -1.28 -12.05 12.67
C ASN A 166 -1.56 -12.19 11.16
N PRO A 167 -1.04 -13.22 10.44
CA PRO A 167 -1.32 -13.40 9.02
C PRO A 167 -2.81 -13.44 8.66
N ARG A 168 -3.69 -13.76 9.61
CA ARG A 168 -5.16 -13.72 9.44
C ARG A 168 -5.70 -12.34 9.05
N ILE A 169 -5.04 -11.26 9.45
CA ILE A 169 -5.45 -9.89 9.10
C ILE A 169 -4.70 -9.33 7.89
N ASP A 170 -3.82 -10.12 7.26
CA ASP A 170 -3.17 -9.73 6.01
C ASP A 170 -4.17 -9.73 4.86
N ILE A 171 -4.28 -8.60 4.18
CA ILE A 171 -5.14 -8.46 3.02
C ILE A 171 -4.33 -8.25 1.72
N THR A 172 -2.99 -8.26 1.79
CA THR A 172 -2.08 -7.99 0.67
C THR A 172 -2.41 -8.83 -0.56
N GLU A 173 -2.63 -10.14 -0.38
CA GLU A 173 -3.01 -11.05 -1.47
C GLU A 173 -4.31 -10.66 -2.17
N ARG A 174 -5.30 -10.19 -1.41
CA ARG A 174 -6.58 -9.74 -1.98
C ARG A 174 -6.39 -8.45 -2.78
N VAL A 175 -5.66 -7.49 -2.22
CA VAL A 175 -5.34 -6.24 -2.89
C VAL A 175 -4.54 -6.50 -4.17
N LEU A 176 -3.57 -7.41 -4.13
CA LEU A 176 -2.75 -7.80 -5.28
C LEU A 176 -3.58 -8.43 -6.39
N ARG A 177 -4.50 -9.34 -6.04
CA ARG A 177 -5.45 -9.91 -7.01
C ARG A 177 -6.31 -8.83 -7.65
N ALA A 178 -6.87 -7.94 -6.85
CA ALA A 178 -7.69 -6.83 -7.33
C ALA A 178 -6.91 -5.88 -8.25
N LEU A 179 -5.66 -5.55 -7.90
CA LEU A 179 -4.74 -4.76 -8.72
C LEU A 179 -4.45 -5.39 -10.08
N ASN A 180 -4.36 -6.72 -10.13
CA ASN A 180 -4.08 -7.43 -11.38
C ASN A 180 -5.31 -7.54 -12.30
N THR A 181 -6.52 -7.45 -11.74
CA THR A 181 -7.78 -7.50 -12.50
C THR A 181 -8.34 -6.14 -12.87
N ALA A 182 -7.98 -5.09 -12.12
CA ALA A 182 -8.40 -3.73 -12.41
C ALA A 182 -7.72 -3.25 -13.70
N ARG A 183 -8.52 -3.05 -14.76
CA ARG A 183 -8.09 -2.44 -16.03
C ARG A 183 -8.00 -0.92 -15.90
#